data_AF-A0A941SWL5-F1
#
_entry.id   AF-A0A941SWL5-F1
#
_cell.length_a   1.000
_cell.length_b   1.000
_cell.length_c   1.000
_cell.angle_alpha   90.00
_cell.angle_beta   90.00
_cell.angle_gamma   90.00
#
_symmetry.space_group_name_H-M   'P 1'
#
loop_
_entity.id
_entity.type
_entity.pdbx_description
1 polymer ?
#
loop_
_entity_poly.entity_id
_entity_poly.type
_entity_poly.pdbx_seq_one_letter_code
_entity_poly.pdbx_strand_id
1 'polypeptide(L)'
;MSTLVVQIPERQRLSARGGAAPESSGLGTEYAYVSTSDGLTMTGQGECGAALLPKAATVVALLADTDVSWHRITLPKAPAARLRAALVGVLEEALLADAEEVHLAVAPGASAGQPTWVAAVDRAWLRAELAALEKANVFVERIVPASWPDDPPSGHFAETRAAASAPEQGVLLHWAHADGVASIRLQGGLARALVPRPAPPGTRWSATPGAVAAAEQWLGMPVNVMSRAERALQAARSLWDLRQFDLAQRTRGARALRDALRKFTSPQWRPVRFGLVALVAAQIAGLNLWAWHQRSTIESRQQAVQAAVRAAFPRASDLDLQRDAGAVMQREVQALRTLAGKPGETDLETMLQAAASAWPADRPPVEQLRYESGRLTLAAAGWSEQQVAQFRSLLQPAGWQVEANGAQLVLSRGRPGVRS
;
A
#
# COMPACT_ATOMS: atom_id res chain seq x y z
N MET A 1 10.18 9.81 -15.71
CA MET A 1 9.93 8.44 -15.15
C MET A 1 9.83 7.51 -16.35
N SER A 2 10.63 6.45 -16.43
CA SER A 2 10.64 5.61 -17.64
C SER A 2 9.35 4.80 -17.80
N THR A 3 8.73 4.92 -18.97
CA THR A 3 7.57 4.13 -19.39
C THR A 3 7.96 3.24 -20.56
N LEU A 4 7.55 1.98 -20.51
CA LEU A 4 7.66 1.03 -21.62
C LEU A 4 6.26 0.79 -22.19
N VAL A 5 6.08 1.00 -23.49
CA VAL A 5 4.89 0.60 -24.21
C VAL A 5 5.20 -0.70 -24.95
N VAL A 6 4.41 -1.75 -24.73
CA VAL A 6 4.57 -3.07 -25.34
C VAL A 6 3.35 -3.37 -26.19
N GLN A 7 3.54 -3.63 -27.48
CA GLN A 7 2.46 -4.02 -28.36
C GLN A 7 2.16 -5.52 -28.19
N ILE A 8 0.92 -5.83 -27.81
CA ILE A 8 0.43 -7.20 -27.76
C ILE A 8 0.25 -7.70 -29.20
N PRO A 9 0.73 -8.89 -29.54
CA PRO A 9 0.56 -9.45 -30.88
C PRO A 9 -0.92 -9.59 -31.22
N GLU A 10 -1.28 -9.34 -32.48
CA GLU A 10 -2.67 -9.45 -32.92
C GLU A 10 -3.21 -10.86 -32.72
N ARG A 11 -4.47 -10.98 -32.27
CA ARG A 11 -5.11 -12.29 -32.14
C ARG A 11 -5.21 -12.96 -33.52
N GLN A 12 -4.72 -14.19 -33.64
CA GLN A 12 -4.93 -14.98 -34.86
C GLN A 12 -6.43 -15.26 -35.04
N ARG A 13 -6.95 -14.90 -36.22
CA ARG A 13 -8.35 -15.09 -36.57
C ARG A 13 -8.49 -16.21 -37.58
N LEU A 14 -9.59 -16.94 -37.48
CA LEU A 14 -10.00 -17.87 -38.51
C LEU A 14 -10.19 -17.09 -39.81
N SER A 15 -9.31 -17.35 -40.78
CA SER A 15 -9.49 -16.86 -42.14
C SER A 15 -10.37 -17.84 -42.89
N ALA A 16 -11.11 -17.35 -43.89
CA ALA A 16 -11.94 -18.17 -44.77
C ALA A 16 -11.17 -19.31 -45.48
N ARG A 17 -9.83 -19.30 -45.43
CA ARG A 17 -8.94 -20.32 -45.99
C ARG A 17 -8.47 -21.38 -44.97
N GLY A 18 -9.08 -21.45 -43.78
CA GLY A 18 -8.79 -22.51 -42.80
C GLY A 18 -7.40 -22.36 -42.18
N GLY A 19 -7.26 -21.43 -41.25
CA GLY A 19 -6.07 -21.35 -40.38
C GLY A 19 -6.22 -22.26 -39.16
N ALA A 20 -5.11 -22.81 -38.68
CA ALA A 20 -5.05 -23.57 -37.42
C ALA A 20 -5.56 -22.75 -36.24
N ALA A 21 -5.99 -23.45 -35.18
CA ALA A 21 -6.51 -22.84 -33.95
C ALA A 21 -5.54 -21.80 -33.37
N PRO A 22 -6.04 -20.72 -32.75
CA PRO A 22 -5.20 -19.65 -32.23
C PRO A 22 -4.23 -20.20 -31.16
N GLU A 23 -2.95 -20.28 -31.50
CA GLU A 23 -1.90 -20.60 -30.52
C GLU A 23 -1.67 -19.40 -29.62
N SER A 24 -1.69 -19.62 -28.30
CA SER A 24 -1.32 -18.60 -27.31
C SER A 24 0.15 -18.27 -27.40
N SER A 25 0.54 -17.03 -27.11
CA SER A 25 1.94 -16.62 -27.10
C SER A 25 2.84 -17.54 -26.27
N GLY A 26 3.91 -18.02 -26.91
CA GLY A 26 4.91 -18.91 -26.34
C GLY A 26 6.22 -18.19 -26.05
N LEU A 27 7.25 -18.95 -25.67
CA LEU A 27 8.60 -18.43 -25.37
C LEU A 27 9.28 -17.73 -26.57
N GLY A 28 8.81 -18.00 -27.79
CA GLY A 28 9.30 -17.39 -29.03
C GLY A 28 8.50 -16.18 -29.54
N THR A 29 7.47 -15.73 -28.80
CA THR A 29 6.71 -14.54 -29.22
C THR A 29 7.56 -13.29 -29.07
N GLU A 30 7.73 -12.57 -30.17
CA GLU A 30 8.37 -11.26 -30.19
C GLU A 30 7.34 -10.16 -29.93
N TYR A 31 7.68 -9.24 -29.04
CA TYR A 31 6.89 -8.08 -28.70
C TYR A 31 7.60 -6.83 -29.21
N ALA A 32 6.88 -6.04 -30.01
CA ALA A 32 7.34 -4.69 -30.37
C ALA A 32 7.21 -3.78 -29.14
N TYR A 33 8.25 -3.02 -28.84
CA TYR A 33 8.27 -2.14 -27.68
C TYR A 33 8.81 -0.75 -28.01
N VAL A 34 8.40 0.21 -27.18
CA VAL A 34 8.88 1.60 -27.20
C VAL A 34 9.15 2.04 -25.78
N SER A 35 10.35 2.54 -25.50
CA SER A 35 10.69 3.15 -24.22
C SER A 35 10.66 4.68 -24.32
N THR A 36 10.22 5.34 -23.25
CA THR A 36 10.21 6.80 -23.14
C THR A 36 10.54 7.21 -21.70
N SER A 37 11.28 8.32 -21.50
CA SER A 37 11.57 8.90 -20.19
C SER A 37 10.49 9.87 -19.70
N ASP A 38 9.81 10.52 -20.64
CA ASP A 38 8.96 11.70 -20.40
C ASP A 38 7.54 11.55 -20.96
N GLY A 39 7.25 10.43 -21.64
CA GLY A 39 5.94 10.17 -22.27
C GLY A 39 5.72 10.88 -23.60
N LEU A 40 6.70 11.67 -24.05
CA LEU A 40 6.64 12.48 -25.28
C LEU A 40 7.74 12.11 -26.28
N THR A 41 8.96 11.88 -25.79
CA THR A 41 10.11 11.55 -26.62
C THR A 41 10.44 10.07 -26.51
N MET A 42 10.73 9.44 -27.64
CA MET A 42 11.16 8.05 -27.67
C MET A 42 12.64 7.96 -27.29
N THR A 43 12.96 7.10 -26.33
CA THR A 43 14.35 6.83 -25.91
C THR A 43 14.90 5.55 -26.52
N GLY A 44 14.03 4.65 -26.97
CA GLY A 44 14.39 3.38 -27.58
C GLY A 44 13.17 2.68 -28.16
N GLN A 45 13.41 1.83 -29.16
CA GLN A 45 12.41 1.00 -29.80
C GLN A 45 13.04 -0.30 -30.29
N GLY A 46 12.26 -1.36 -30.43
CA GLY A 46 12.72 -2.64 -30.96
C GLY A 46 11.63 -3.71 -30.94
N GLU A 47 11.97 -4.90 -31.43
CA GLU A 47 11.18 -6.13 -31.27
C GLU A 47 12.05 -7.14 -30.52
N CYS A 48 11.55 -7.71 -29.43
CA CYS A 48 12.27 -8.75 -28.69
C CYS A 48 11.30 -9.66 -27.92
N GLY A 49 11.78 -10.84 -27.49
CA GLY A 49 11.03 -11.73 -26.62
C GLY A 49 10.77 -11.14 -25.24
N ALA A 50 9.70 -11.57 -24.56
CA ALA A 50 9.25 -10.98 -23.30
C ALA A 50 10.34 -10.88 -22.21
N ALA A 51 11.25 -11.85 -22.13
CA ALA A 51 12.34 -11.88 -21.15
C ALA A 51 13.45 -10.84 -21.39
N LEU A 52 13.55 -10.30 -22.62
CA LEU A 52 14.56 -9.34 -23.03
C LEU A 52 14.02 -7.90 -23.08
N LEU A 53 12.76 -7.69 -22.67
CA LEU A 53 12.17 -6.35 -22.63
C LEU A 53 12.93 -5.45 -21.64
N PRO A 54 13.19 -4.18 -21.99
CA PRO A 54 13.93 -3.27 -21.13
C PRO A 54 13.14 -2.98 -19.85
N LYS A 55 13.84 -2.87 -18.71
CA LYS A 55 13.20 -2.58 -17.43
C LYS A 55 12.75 -1.12 -17.39
N ALA A 56 11.47 -0.90 -17.10
CA ALA A 56 10.87 0.42 -16.93
C ALA A 56 10.12 0.53 -15.61
N ALA A 57 9.90 1.76 -15.14
CA ALA A 57 9.13 2.02 -13.93
C ALA A 57 7.63 1.76 -14.10
N THR A 58 7.13 1.92 -15.33
CA THR A 58 5.74 1.69 -15.74
C THR A 58 5.74 0.94 -17.07
N VAL A 59 4.86 -0.06 -17.21
CA VAL A 59 4.65 -0.81 -18.46
C VAL A 59 3.21 -0.63 -18.91
N VAL A 60 3.01 -0.28 -20.18
CA VAL A 60 1.70 -0.09 -20.80
C VAL A 60 1.59 -1.08 -21.95
N ALA A 61 0.54 -1.91 -21.96
CA ALA A 61 0.26 -2.80 -23.07
C ALA A 61 -0.64 -2.11 -24.10
N LEU A 62 -0.29 -2.20 -25.37
CA LEU A 62 -1.07 -1.68 -26.49
C LEU A 62 -1.78 -2.84 -27.20
N LEU A 63 -3.10 -2.74 -27.33
CA LEU A 63 -3.90 -3.65 -28.15
C LEU A 63 -4.04 -3.11 -29.58
N ALA A 64 -4.02 -4.02 -30.55
CA ALA A 64 -4.30 -3.68 -31.93
C ALA A 64 -5.77 -3.26 -32.12
N ASP A 65 -6.02 -2.44 -33.14
CA ASP A 65 -7.34 -1.89 -33.46
C ASP A 65 -8.38 -2.96 -33.78
N THR A 66 -7.95 -4.10 -34.31
CA THR A 66 -8.81 -5.22 -34.70
C THR A 66 -9.30 -6.01 -33.49
N ASP A 67 -8.56 -6.01 -32.39
CA ASP A 67 -8.81 -6.83 -31.19
C ASP A 67 -9.75 -6.18 -30.17
N VAL A 68 -10.21 -4.96 -30.44
CA VAL A 68 -11.14 -4.20 -29.59
C VAL A 68 -12.43 -3.92 -30.35
N SER A 69 -13.57 -4.34 -29.81
CA SER A 69 -14.88 -3.91 -30.30
C SER A 69 -15.46 -2.80 -29.42
N TRP A 70 -16.20 -1.88 -30.03
CA TRP A 70 -16.72 -0.69 -29.38
C TRP A 70 -18.25 -0.71 -29.36
N HIS A 71 -18.84 -0.57 -28.17
CA HIS A 71 -20.29 -0.54 -27.99
C HIS A 71 -20.71 0.73 -27.28
N ARG A 72 -21.70 1.43 -27.82
CA ARG A 72 -22.27 2.63 -27.22
C ARG A 72 -23.52 2.25 -26.43
N ILE A 73 -23.47 2.43 -25.11
CA ILE A 73 -24.59 2.08 -24.22
C ILE A 73 -24.83 3.18 -23.20
N THR A 74 -26.01 3.21 -22.61
CA THR A 74 -26.27 4.03 -21.42
C THR A 74 -25.75 3.31 -20.20
N LEU A 75 -24.80 3.92 -19.47
CA LEU A 75 -24.18 3.27 -18.31
C LEU A 75 -25.23 2.95 -17.24
N PRO A 76 -25.43 1.68 -16.84
CA PRO A 76 -26.45 1.34 -15.85
C PRO A 76 -26.12 1.96 -14.49
N LYS A 77 -27.15 2.40 -13.77
CA LYS A 77 -27.04 2.91 -12.40
C LYS A 77 -26.89 1.74 -11.43
N ALA A 78 -25.69 1.16 -11.37
CA ALA A 78 -25.37 0.06 -10.47
C ALA A 78 -24.20 0.43 -9.54
N PRO A 79 -24.15 -0.12 -8.30
CA PRO A 79 -22.98 -0.01 -7.44
C PRO A 79 -21.73 -0.58 -8.13
N ALA A 80 -20.54 -0.02 -7.86
CA ALA A 80 -19.30 -0.39 -8.54
C ALA A 80 -19.00 -1.90 -8.52
N ALA A 81 -19.33 -2.59 -7.42
CA ALA A 81 -19.14 -4.04 -7.30
C ALA A 81 -20.04 -4.88 -8.22
N ARG A 82 -21.21 -4.36 -8.62
CA ARG A 82 -22.18 -5.03 -9.50
C ARG A 82 -22.20 -4.47 -10.92
N LEU A 83 -21.40 -3.43 -11.19
CA LEU A 83 -21.40 -2.73 -12.48
C LEU A 83 -21.06 -3.68 -13.63
N ARG A 84 -20.06 -4.57 -13.46
CA ARG A 84 -19.71 -5.57 -14.48
C ARG A 84 -20.91 -6.47 -14.83
N ALA A 85 -21.61 -6.99 -13.83
CA ALA A 85 -22.78 -7.87 -14.06
C ALA A 85 -23.92 -7.12 -14.77
N ALA A 86 -24.14 -5.85 -14.42
CA ALA A 86 -25.12 -5.01 -15.10
C ALA A 86 -24.73 -4.73 -16.56
N LEU A 87 -23.43 -4.51 -16.84
CA LEU A 87 -22.92 -4.32 -18.20
C LEU A 87 -23.11 -5.58 -19.06
N VAL A 88 -22.84 -6.76 -18.48
CA VAL A 88 -23.05 -8.06 -19.13
C VAL A 88 -24.50 -8.20 -19.60
N GLY A 89 -25.48 -7.98 -18.71
CA GLY A 89 -26.90 -8.10 -19.09
C GLY A 89 -27.37 -7.07 -20.12
N VAL A 90 -26.76 -5.87 -20.17
CA VAL A 90 -27.11 -4.85 -21.19
C VAL A 90 -26.47 -5.17 -22.55
N LEU A 91 -25.30 -5.79 -22.55
CA LEU A 91 -24.52 -6.06 -23.77
C LEU A 91 -24.72 -7.47 -24.33
N GLU A 92 -25.43 -8.35 -23.62
CA GLU A 92 -25.62 -9.76 -23.99
C GLU A 92 -26.10 -9.94 -25.43
N GLU A 93 -27.13 -9.18 -25.84
CA GLU A 93 -27.68 -9.24 -27.20
C GLU A 93 -26.81 -8.53 -28.26
N ALA A 94 -25.91 -7.64 -27.85
CA ALA A 94 -25.07 -6.84 -28.75
C ALA A 94 -23.70 -7.48 -29.02
N LEU A 95 -23.29 -8.45 -28.20
CA LEU A 95 -22.02 -9.16 -28.34
C LEU A 95 -22.17 -10.36 -29.27
N LEU A 96 -21.13 -10.61 -30.07
CA LEU A 96 -21.07 -11.78 -30.97
C LEU A 96 -20.64 -13.07 -30.25
N ALA A 97 -20.07 -12.94 -29.05
CA ALA A 97 -19.60 -14.02 -28.21
C ALA A 97 -20.31 -13.94 -26.86
N ASP A 98 -20.22 -15.01 -26.06
CA ASP A 98 -20.76 -15.04 -24.71
C ASP A 98 -20.17 -13.88 -23.88
N ALA A 99 -21.04 -13.12 -23.22
CA ALA A 99 -20.66 -11.98 -22.40
C ALA A 99 -19.76 -12.37 -21.21
N GLU A 100 -19.75 -13.64 -20.79
CA GLU A 100 -18.80 -14.16 -19.80
C GLU A 100 -17.39 -14.40 -20.37
N GLU A 101 -17.27 -14.64 -21.68
CA GLU A 101 -15.99 -14.86 -22.39
C GLU A 101 -15.31 -13.54 -22.79
N VAL A 102 -16.05 -12.43 -22.75
CA VAL A 102 -15.56 -11.10 -23.10
C VAL A 102 -15.18 -10.32 -21.84
N HIS A 103 -14.06 -9.60 -21.93
CA HIS A 103 -13.66 -8.58 -20.99
C HIS A 103 -14.21 -7.22 -21.43
N LEU A 104 -14.93 -6.54 -20.54
CA LEU A 104 -15.55 -5.24 -20.78
C LEU A 104 -14.78 -4.15 -20.05
N ALA A 105 -14.57 -3.00 -20.69
CA ALA A 105 -13.94 -1.83 -20.09
C ALA A 105 -14.70 -0.55 -20.46
N VAL A 106 -14.99 0.29 -19.46
CA VAL A 106 -15.78 1.51 -19.63
C VAL A 106 -14.88 2.69 -19.97
N ALA A 107 -15.39 3.64 -20.76
CA ALA A 107 -14.70 4.88 -21.09
C ALA A 107 -14.23 5.67 -19.87
N PRO A 108 -13.10 6.39 -19.98
CA PRO A 108 -12.65 7.30 -18.92
C PRO A 108 -13.70 8.40 -18.68
N GLY A 109 -13.93 8.74 -17.42
CA GLY A 109 -14.88 9.81 -17.03
C GLY A 109 -16.36 9.45 -17.18
N ALA A 110 -16.71 8.18 -17.42
CA ALA A 110 -18.09 7.76 -17.56
C ALA A 110 -18.92 8.01 -16.29
N SER A 111 -20.15 8.48 -16.47
CA SER A 111 -21.09 8.79 -15.38
C SER A 111 -22.34 7.94 -15.49
N ALA A 112 -22.85 7.47 -14.35
CA ALA A 112 -24.02 6.58 -14.31
C ALA A 112 -25.26 7.25 -14.92
N GLY A 113 -25.96 6.52 -15.80
CA GLY A 113 -27.13 7.00 -16.52
C GLY A 113 -26.85 7.86 -17.75
N GLN A 114 -25.58 8.06 -18.13
CA GLN A 114 -25.21 8.77 -19.35
C GLN A 114 -24.74 7.79 -20.44
N PRO A 115 -24.90 8.13 -21.73
CA PRO A 115 -24.30 7.38 -22.83
C PRO A 115 -22.78 7.33 -22.70
N THR A 116 -22.20 6.14 -22.84
CA THR A 116 -20.76 5.92 -22.74
C THR A 116 -20.31 4.82 -23.70
N TRP A 117 -19.01 4.81 -23.98
CA TRP A 117 -18.36 3.78 -24.76
C TRP A 117 -17.88 2.65 -23.85
N VAL A 118 -18.13 1.41 -24.28
CA VAL A 118 -17.58 0.21 -23.66
C VAL A 118 -16.75 -0.53 -24.71
N ALA A 119 -15.50 -0.80 -24.37
CA ALA A 119 -14.62 -1.66 -25.11
C ALA A 119 -14.84 -3.11 -24.69
N ALA A 120 -14.94 -4.00 -25.67
CA ALA A 120 -15.05 -5.44 -25.50
C ALA A 120 -13.84 -6.13 -26.14
N VAL A 121 -13.20 -7.03 -25.39
CA VAL A 121 -12.00 -7.77 -25.80
C VAL A 121 -12.13 -9.23 -25.34
N ASP A 122 -11.57 -10.18 -26.08
CA ASP A 122 -11.55 -11.59 -25.65
C ASP A 122 -10.79 -11.76 -24.31
N ARG A 123 -11.48 -12.29 -23.30
CA ARG A 123 -10.94 -12.37 -21.94
C ARG A 123 -9.87 -13.46 -21.82
N ALA A 124 -10.07 -14.61 -22.45
CA ALA A 124 -9.19 -15.77 -22.31
C ALA A 124 -7.83 -15.49 -22.98
N TRP A 125 -7.87 -14.99 -24.20
CA TRP A 125 -6.69 -14.59 -24.95
C TRP A 125 -5.91 -13.48 -24.25
N LEU A 126 -6.57 -12.40 -23.84
CA LEU A 126 -5.89 -11.29 -23.17
C LEU A 126 -5.26 -11.73 -21.84
N ARG A 127 -5.92 -12.60 -21.07
CA ARG A 127 -5.32 -13.18 -19.86
C ARG A 127 -4.09 -14.02 -20.15
N ALA A 128 -4.09 -14.82 -21.22
CA ALA A 128 -2.95 -15.63 -21.60
C ALA A 128 -1.74 -14.75 -21.97
N GLU A 129 -1.95 -13.68 -22.74
CA GLU A 129 -0.90 -12.72 -23.10
C GLU A 129 -0.31 -12.01 -21.88
N LEU A 130 -1.17 -11.53 -20.96
CA LEU A 130 -0.71 -10.90 -19.72
C LEU A 130 0.05 -11.90 -18.85
N ALA A 131 -0.40 -13.15 -18.76
CA ALA A 131 0.29 -14.19 -18.00
C ALA A 131 1.66 -14.54 -18.61
N ALA A 132 1.79 -14.51 -19.94
CA ALA A 132 3.08 -14.71 -20.62
C ALA A 132 4.08 -13.60 -20.26
N LEU A 133 3.64 -12.35 -20.26
CA LEU A 133 4.45 -11.20 -19.82
C LEU A 133 4.80 -11.29 -18.32
N GLU A 134 3.85 -11.68 -17.47
CA GLU A 134 4.08 -11.84 -16.03
C GLU A 134 5.10 -12.94 -15.71
N LYS A 135 5.09 -14.06 -16.45
CA LYS A 135 6.12 -15.12 -16.36
C LYS A 135 7.53 -14.59 -16.66
N ALA A 136 7.64 -13.60 -17.55
CA ALA A 136 8.89 -12.92 -17.87
C ALA A 136 9.24 -11.77 -16.89
N ASN A 137 8.52 -11.65 -15.77
CA ASN A 137 8.61 -10.53 -14.80
C ASN A 137 8.25 -9.15 -15.37
N VAL A 138 7.47 -9.10 -16.46
CA VAL A 138 6.94 -7.86 -17.05
C VAL A 138 5.50 -7.67 -16.59
N PHE A 139 5.29 -6.69 -15.70
CA PHE A 139 3.98 -6.41 -15.11
C PHE A 139 3.35 -5.19 -15.77
N VAL A 140 2.34 -5.41 -16.62
CA VAL A 140 1.60 -4.36 -17.33
C VAL A 140 0.77 -3.51 -16.35
N GLU A 141 1.01 -2.22 -16.18
CA GLU A 141 0.19 -1.35 -15.32
C GLU A 141 -1.15 -0.97 -15.97
N ARG A 142 -1.14 -0.69 -17.28
CA ARG A 142 -2.31 -0.19 -18.02
C ARG A 142 -2.40 -0.86 -19.38
N ILE A 143 -3.63 -1.07 -19.88
CA ILE A 143 -3.88 -1.57 -21.24
C ILE A 143 -4.56 -0.47 -22.03
N VAL A 144 -4.05 -0.11 -23.20
CA VAL A 144 -4.61 0.95 -24.06
C VAL A 144 -4.94 0.38 -25.45
N PRO A 145 -6.02 0.86 -26.09
CA PRO A 145 -6.27 0.56 -27.50
C PRO A 145 -5.41 1.45 -28.41
N ALA A 146 -5.09 0.98 -29.61
CA ALA A 146 -4.37 1.78 -30.62
C ALA A 146 -5.19 2.94 -31.20
N SER A 147 -6.52 2.78 -31.29
CA SER A 147 -7.48 3.84 -31.61
C SER A 147 -8.73 3.70 -30.76
N TRP A 148 -9.41 4.81 -30.55
CA TRP A 148 -10.64 4.91 -29.75
C TRP A 148 -11.64 5.83 -30.44
N PRO A 149 -12.95 5.72 -30.12
CA PRO A 149 -13.94 6.67 -30.61
C PRO A 149 -13.58 8.08 -30.13
N ASP A 150 -13.40 9.00 -31.06
CA ASP A 150 -12.93 10.37 -30.79
C ASP A 150 -13.54 11.38 -31.76
N ASP A 151 -13.58 12.64 -31.34
CA ASP A 151 -14.05 13.77 -32.14
C ASP A 151 -13.09 14.97 -31.91
N PRO A 152 -12.40 15.51 -32.93
CA PRO A 152 -12.56 15.25 -34.36
C PRO A 152 -12.08 13.85 -34.80
N PRO A 153 -12.61 13.30 -35.91
CA PRO A 153 -12.24 11.99 -36.41
C PRO A 153 -10.74 11.85 -36.72
N SER A 154 -10.24 10.61 -36.67
CA SER A 154 -8.89 10.27 -37.08
C SER A 154 -8.85 9.01 -37.93
N GLY A 155 -8.00 9.04 -38.96
CA GLY A 155 -7.75 7.89 -39.82
C GLY A 155 -6.28 7.52 -39.79
N HIS A 156 -5.98 6.25 -39.54
CA HIS A 156 -4.63 5.71 -39.59
C HIS A 156 -4.51 4.58 -40.60
N PHE A 157 -3.57 4.70 -41.54
CA PHE A 157 -3.28 3.65 -42.52
C PHE A 157 -2.08 2.82 -42.06
N ALA A 158 -2.26 1.51 -41.95
CA ALA A 158 -1.20 0.59 -41.55
C ALA A 158 -1.11 -0.60 -42.50
N GLU A 159 0.11 -1.07 -42.76
CA GLU A 159 0.31 -2.34 -43.44
C GLU A 159 -0.18 -3.50 -42.58
N THR A 160 -0.89 -4.45 -43.20
CA THR A 160 -1.19 -5.74 -42.57
C THR A 160 0.10 -6.51 -42.36
N ARG A 161 0.27 -7.11 -41.18
CA ARG A 161 1.34 -8.09 -41.00
C ARG A 161 1.03 -9.27 -41.94
N ALA A 162 1.98 -9.64 -42.79
CA ALA A 162 1.84 -10.82 -43.63
C ALA A 162 1.82 -12.04 -42.72
N ALA A 163 0.66 -12.71 -42.63
CA ALA A 163 0.62 -14.04 -42.03
C ALA A 163 1.36 -15.00 -42.95
N ALA A 164 2.07 -15.99 -42.41
CA ALA A 164 2.76 -17.02 -43.20
C ALA A 164 1.83 -17.74 -44.21
N SER A 165 0.51 -17.70 -43.96
CA SER A 165 -0.54 -18.28 -44.78
C SER A 165 -1.12 -17.35 -45.88
N ALA A 166 -0.78 -16.06 -45.90
CA ALA A 166 -1.22 -15.11 -46.92
C ALA A 166 -0.17 -14.00 -47.14
N PRO A 167 0.69 -14.13 -48.16
CA PRO A 167 1.78 -13.18 -48.42
C PRO A 167 1.33 -11.84 -48.99
N GLU A 168 0.04 -11.66 -49.30
CA GLU A 168 -0.50 -10.40 -49.80
C GLU A 168 -0.51 -9.34 -48.70
N GLN A 169 0.56 -8.53 -48.67
CA GLN A 169 0.63 -7.31 -47.88
C GLN A 169 -0.40 -6.31 -48.43
N GLY A 170 -1.46 -6.08 -47.67
CA GLY A 170 -2.45 -5.04 -47.91
C GLY A 170 -2.39 -3.92 -46.88
N VAL A 171 -2.96 -2.75 -47.21
CA VAL A 171 -3.12 -1.64 -46.27
C VAL A 171 -4.50 -1.71 -45.61
N LEU A 172 -4.54 -1.57 -44.29
CA LEU A 172 -5.75 -1.34 -43.49
C LEU A 172 -5.90 0.14 -43.20
N LEU A 173 -7.12 0.64 -43.29
CA LEU A 173 -7.55 1.91 -42.72
C LEU A 173 -8.23 1.64 -41.38
N HIS A 174 -7.70 2.22 -40.32
CA HIS A 174 -8.35 2.36 -39.02
C HIS A 174 -9.02 3.72 -38.97
N TRP A 175 -10.34 3.74 -39.07
CA TRP A 175 -11.18 4.93 -39.05
C TRP A 175 -11.83 5.08 -37.67
N ALA A 176 -11.45 6.10 -36.92
CA ALA A 176 -11.99 6.43 -35.62
C ALA A 176 -12.80 7.74 -35.68
N HIS A 177 -14.04 7.70 -35.22
CA HIS A 177 -14.96 8.84 -35.20
C HIS A 177 -15.87 8.78 -33.98
N ALA A 178 -16.74 9.79 -33.83
CA ALA A 178 -17.65 9.92 -32.69
C ALA A 178 -18.60 8.72 -32.48
N ASP A 179 -18.90 7.95 -33.54
CA ASP A 179 -19.80 6.80 -33.50
C ASP A 179 -19.08 5.44 -33.52
N GLY A 180 -17.75 5.41 -33.41
CA GLY A 180 -17.01 4.17 -33.23
C GLY A 180 -15.65 4.14 -33.92
N VAL A 181 -15.06 2.94 -33.96
CA VAL A 181 -13.81 2.65 -34.69
C VAL A 181 -14.03 1.47 -35.63
N ALA A 182 -13.62 1.63 -36.88
CA ALA A 182 -13.70 0.58 -37.90
C ALA A 182 -12.32 0.31 -38.50
N SER A 183 -11.97 -0.96 -38.67
CA SER A 183 -10.74 -1.40 -39.35
C SER A 183 -11.08 -2.08 -40.67
N ILE A 184 -10.66 -1.48 -41.79
CA ILE A 184 -11.15 -1.83 -43.13
C ILE A 184 -9.96 -1.99 -44.09
N ARG A 185 -9.98 -3.01 -44.95
CA ARG A 185 -8.99 -3.15 -46.03
C ARG A 185 -9.18 -2.02 -47.06
N LEU A 186 -8.07 -1.41 -47.47
CA LEU A 186 -8.09 -0.37 -48.50
C LEU A 186 -8.48 -0.92 -49.88
N GLN A 187 -8.28 -2.23 -50.09
CA GLN A 187 -8.70 -2.94 -51.29
C GLN A 187 -10.23 -3.08 -51.32
N GLY A 188 -10.86 -2.42 -52.28
CA GLY A 188 -12.30 -2.49 -52.53
C GLY A 188 -13.05 -1.17 -52.25
N GLY A 189 -14.38 -1.21 -52.39
CA GLY A 189 -15.23 -0.02 -52.27
C GLY A 189 -15.66 0.32 -50.83
N LEU A 190 -15.52 -0.60 -49.87
CA LEU A 190 -16.10 -0.45 -48.53
C LEU A 190 -15.47 0.71 -47.74
N ALA A 191 -14.15 0.87 -47.81
CA ALA A 191 -13.47 2.01 -47.19
C ALA A 191 -14.00 3.36 -47.69
N ARG A 192 -14.37 3.43 -48.99
CA ARG A 192 -14.93 4.64 -49.62
C ARG A 192 -16.38 4.88 -49.25
N ALA A 193 -17.14 3.82 -48.97
CA ALA A 193 -18.52 3.92 -48.54
C ALA A 193 -18.63 4.36 -47.07
N LEU A 194 -17.69 3.94 -46.21
CA LEU A 194 -17.72 4.25 -44.78
C LEU A 194 -17.13 5.62 -44.41
N VAL A 195 -16.12 6.10 -45.15
CA VAL A 195 -15.53 7.42 -44.89
C VAL A 195 -16.33 8.50 -45.63
N PRO A 196 -16.93 9.49 -44.92
CA PRO A 196 -17.68 10.57 -45.56
C PRO A 196 -16.81 11.39 -46.52
N ARG A 197 -17.44 11.91 -47.59
CA ARG A 197 -16.80 12.78 -48.59
C ARG A 197 -17.63 14.07 -48.77
N PRO A 198 -17.10 15.25 -48.44
CA PRO A 198 -15.76 15.49 -47.88
C PRO A 198 -15.62 14.95 -46.44
N ALA A 199 -14.38 14.63 -46.05
CA ALA A 199 -14.10 14.21 -44.68
C ALA A 199 -14.46 15.35 -43.70
N PRO A 200 -14.94 15.03 -42.48
CA PRO A 200 -15.28 16.05 -41.48
C PRO A 200 -14.12 17.02 -41.23
N PRO A 201 -14.40 18.32 -41.00
CA PRO A 201 -13.36 19.30 -40.76
C PRO A 201 -12.54 18.92 -39.52
N GLY A 202 -11.21 19.07 -39.60
CA GLY A 202 -10.31 18.69 -38.50
C GLY A 202 -9.93 17.21 -38.44
N THR A 203 -10.36 16.40 -39.42
CA THR A 203 -9.95 14.98 -39.50
C THR A 203 -8.44 14.85 -39.59
N ARG A 204 -7.85 14.02 -38.71
CA ARG A 204 -6.41 13.78 -38.66
C ARG A 204 -6.07 12.51 -39.42
N TRP A 205 -5.29 12.63 -40.49
CA TRP A 205 -4.82 11.49 -41.26
C TRP A 205 -3.38 11.17 -40.92
N SER A 206 -3.10 9.89 -40.64
CA SER A 206 -1.75 9.39 -40.40
C SER A 206 -1.52 8.06 -41.10
N ALA A 207 -0.27 7.72 -41.41
CA ALA A 207 0.06 6.45 -42.05
C ALA A 207 1.42 5.91 -41.58
N THR A 208 1.55 4.58 -41.47
CA THR A 208 2.87 3.96 -41.31
C THR A 208 3.72 4.20 -42.56
N PRO A 209 5.06 4.28 -42.44
CA PRO A 209 5.94 4.64 -43.57
C PRO A 209 5.70 3.87 -44.88
N GLY A 210 5.43 2.56 -44.85
CA GLY A 210 5.14 1.79 -46.07
C GLY A 210 3.67 1.84 -46.54
N ALA A 211 2.76 2.42 -45.77
CA ALA A 211 1.37 2.65 -46.16
C ALA A 211 1.12 4.07 -46.73
N VAL A 212 2.08 4.99 -46.60
CA VAL A 212 1.94 6.41 -47.00
C VAL A 212 1.50 6.55 -48.46
N ALA A 213 2.21 5.90 -49.39
CA ALA A 213 1.93 6.05 -50.82
C ALA A 213 0.49 5.60 -51.17
N ALA A 214 0.05 4.47 -50.63
CA ALA A 214 -1.31 3.97 -50.83
C ALA A 214 -2.37 4.88 -50.17
N ALA A 215 -2.06 5.42 -48.98
CA ALA A 215 -2.92 6.33 -48.25
C ALA A 215 -3.11 7.67 -48.99
N GLU A 216 -2.03 8.25 -49.50
CA GLU A 216 -2.06 9.51 -50.26
C GLU A 216 -2.78 9.35 -51.59
N GLN A 217 -2.53 8.26 -52.32
CA GLN A 217 -3.27 7.95 -53.55
C GLN A 217 -4.76 7.77 -53.29
N TRP A 218 -5.12 7.16 -52.15
CA TRP A 218 -6.51 6.98 -51.78
C TRP A 218 -7.12 8.31 -51.31
N LEU A 219 -6.50 9.09 -50.44
CA LEU A 219 -7.08 10.35 -49.95
C LEU A 219 -7.06 11.48 -50.99
N GLY A 220 -6.10 11.46 -51.92
CA GLY A 220 -5.84 12.57 -52.84
C GLY A 220 -5.17 13.77 -52.14
N MET A 221 -4.54 13.56 -50.98
CA MET A 221 -3.87 14.60 -50.19
C MET A 221 -2.72 13.98 -49.39
N PRO A 222 -1.70 14.77 -48.99
CA PRO A 222 -0.60 14.27 -48.18
C PRO A 222 -1.07 13.84 -46.78
N VAL A 223 -0.41 12.82 -46.23
CA VAL A 223 -0.77 12.22 -44.93
C VAL A 223 0.40 12.34 -43.95
N ASN A 224 0.11 12.53 -42.66
CA ASN A 224 1.18 12.58 -41.66
C ASN A 224 1.83 11.21 -41.49
N VAL A 225 3.14 11.12 -41.69
CA VAL A 225 3.87 9.87 -41.48
C VAL A 225 4.02 9.64 -39.98
N MET A 226 3.55 8.49 -39.50
CA MET A 226 3.64 8.09 -38.11
C MET A 226 4.01 6.62 -38.03
N SER A 227 5.22 6.34 -37.53
CA SER A 227 5.70 4.98 -37.32
C SER A 227 4.83 4.24 -36.30
N ARG A 228 4.90 2.90 -36.31
CA ARG A 228 4.18 2.06 -35.31
C ARG A 228 4.55 2.44 -33.89
N ALA A 229 5.82 2.77 -33.67
CA ALA A 229 6.34 3.15 -32.37
C ALA A 229 5.84 4.53 -31.89
N GLU A 230 5.78 5.52 -32.78
CA GLU A 230 5.18 6.82 -32.48
C GLU A 230 3.68 6.70 -32.21
N ARG A 231 2.97 5.85 -32.98
CA ARG A 231 1.55 5.54 -32.73
C ARG A 231 1.35 4.90 -31.36
N ALA A 232 2.20 3.93 -31.00
CA ALA A 232 2.15 3.29 -29.69
C ALA A 232 2.36 4.29 -28.54
N LEU A 233 3.30 5.22 -28.70
CA LEU A 233 3.52 6.29 -27.73
C LEU A 233 2.33 7.26 -27.64
N GLN A 234 1.71 7.61 -28.77
CA GLN A 234 0.49 8.42 -28.80
C GLN A 234 -0.66 7.71 -28.07
N ALA A 235 -0.87 6.43 -28.34
CA ALA A 235 -1.91 5.63 -27.69
C ALA A 235 -1.67 5.48 -26.18
N ALA A 236 -0.41 5.35 -25.75
CA ALA A 236 -0.04 5.31 -24.34
C ALA A 236 -0.32 6.63 -23.59
N ARG A 237 -0.55 7.75 -24.30
CA ARG A 237 -0.98 9.01 -23.68
C ARG A 237 -2.50 9.14 -23.57
N SER A 238 -3.26 8.21 -24.14
CA SER A 238 -4.72 8.22 -24.02
C SER A 238 -5.15 8.06 -22.56
N LEU A 239 -6.34 8.57 -22.25
CA LEU A 239 -6.97 8.39 -20.94
C LEU A 239 -7.65 7.02 -20.81
N TRP A 240 -7.74 6.26 -21.90
CA TRP A 240 -8.31 4.93 -21.89
C TRP A 240 -7.45 3.99 -21.06
N ASP A 241 -8.10 3.17 -20.26
CA ASP A 241 -7.50 2.04 -19.57
C ASP A 241 -8.45 0.87 -19.65
N LEU A 242 -8.10 -0.13 -20.46
CA LEU A 242 -8.87 -1.35 -20.65
C LEU A 242 -8.66 -2.33 -19.49
N ARG A 243 -7.67 -2.11 -18.62
CA ARG A 243 -7.35 -3.00 -17.49
C ARG A 243 -8.29 -2.76 -16.29
N GLN A 244 -9.59 -2.99 -16.49
CA GLN A 244 -10.65 -2.79 -15.49
C GLN A 244 -11.19 -4.11 -14.92
N PHE A 245 -12.09 -4.03 -13.93
CA PHE A 245 -12.84 -5.15 -13.34
C PHE A 245 -12.00 -6.41 -13.05
N ASP A 246 -12.21 -7.49 -13.81
CA ASP A 246 -11.56 -8.79 -13.63
C ASP A 246 -10.06 -8.78 -13.96
N LEU A 247 -9.64 -7.81 -14.78
CA LEU A 247 -8.24 -7.57 -15.14
C LEU A 247 -7.61 -6.45 -14.31
N ALA A 248 -8.42 -5.72 -13.53
CA ALA A 248 -7.92 -4.68 -12.64
C ALA A 248 -6.85 -5.28 -11.72
N GLN A 249 -5.72 -4.60 -11.62
CA GLN A 249 -4.63 -5.07 -10.77
C GLN A 249 -5.11 -5.19 -9.32
N ARG A 250 -5.28 -6.41 -8.83
CA ARG A 250 -5.40 -6.67 -7.39
C ARG A 250 -4.00 -6.56 -6.81
N THR A 251 -3.55 -5.32 -6.58
CA THR A 251 -2.26 -5.05 -5.92
C THR A 251 -2.31 -5.57 -4.49
N ARG A 252 -1.82 -6.80 -4.27
CA ARG A 252 -1.57 -7.33 -2.92
C ARG A 252 -0.18 -6.87 -2.46
N GLY A 253 -0.06 -6.40 -1.22
CA GLY A 253 1.22 -6.13 -0.55
C GLY A 253 1.90 -4.81 -0.92
N ALA A 254 3.25 -4.83 -0.99
CA ALA A 254 4.11 -3.66 -1.05
C ALA A 254 3.89 -2.73 -2.27
N ARG A 255 3.25 -3.20 -3.35
CA ARG A 255 2.92 -2.36 -4.52
C ARG A 255 1.68 -1.49 -4.30
N ALA A 256 0.69 -1.94 -3.52
CA ALA A 256 -0.43 -1.09 -3.13
C ALA A 256 0.04 0.08 -2.26
N LEU A 257 1.02 -0.17 -1.39
CA LEU A 257 1.69 0.89 -0.63
C LEU A 257 2.43 1.86 -1.55
N ARG A 258 3.13 1.35 -2.58
CA ARG A 258 3.84 2.18 -3.57
C ARG A 258 2.88 3.00 -4.43
N ASP A 259 1.74 2.46 -4.83
CA ASP A 259 0.70 3.17 -5.58
C ASP A 259 -0.05 4.18 -4.71
N ALA A 260 -0.27 3.87 -3.42
CA ALA A 260 -0.80 4.82 -2.46
C ALA A 260 0.18 5.98 -2.22
N LEU A 261 1.49 5.69 -2.07
CA LEU A 261 2.53 6.72 -2.03
C LEU A 261 2.57 7.54 -3.33
N ARG A 262 2.48 6.90 -4.51
CA ARG A 262 2.40 7.60 -5.81
C ARG A 262 1.19 8.55 -5.88
N LYS A 263 0.00 8.09 -5.47
CA LYS A 263 -1.21 8.92 -5.40
C LYS A 263 -1.02 10.09 -4.44
N PHE A 264 -0.39 9.88 -3.29
CA PHE A 264 -0.08 10.92 -2.31
C PHE A 264 0.92 11.98 -2.82
N THR A 265 1.81 11.62 -3.76
CA THR A 265 2.74 12.56 -4.41
C THR A 265 2.14 13.38 -5.56
N SER A 266 0.93 13.03 -6.03
CA SER A 266 0.31 13.74 -7.15
C SER A 266 -0.15 15.17 -6.79
N PRO A 267 -0.15 16.13 -7.74
CA PRO A 267 -0.42 17.55 -7.45
C PRO A 267 -1.79 17.83 -6.80
N GLN A 268 -2.77 16.99 -7.04
CA GLN A 268 -4.12 17.09 -6.50
C GLN A 268 -4.21 16.79 -4.98
N TRP A 269 -3.21 16.13 -4.38
CA TRP A 269 -3.18 15.80 -2.94
C TRP A 269 -2.42 16.81 -2.07
N ARG A 270 -1.96 17.93 -2.66
CA ARG A 270 -1.32 19.04 -1.91
C ARG A 270 -2.12 19.50 -0.68
N PRO A 271 -3.46 19.74 -0.73
CA PRO A 271 -4.19 20.16 0.46
C PRO A 271 -4.18 19.10 1.56
N VAL A 272 -4.27 17.81 1.21
CA VAL A 272 -4.20 16.71 2.17
C VAL A 272 -2.83 16.64 2.84
N ARG A 273 -1.75 16.88 2.07
CA ARG A 273 -0.38 16.95 2.63
C ARG A 273 -0.24 18.07 3.64
N PHE A 274 -0.70 19.28 3.32
CA PHE A 274 -0.68 20.40 4.26
C PHE A 274 -1.55 20.12 5.48
N GLY A 275 -2.72 19.48 5.30
CA GLY A 275 -3.56 19.03 6.41
C GLY A 275 -2.86 18.03 7.33
N LEU A 276 -2.15 17.05 6.76
CA LEU A 276 -1.39 16.07 7.55
C LEU A 276 -0.23 16.74 8.32
N VAL A 277 0.53 17.63 7.65
CA VAL A 277 1.61 18.38 8.31
C VAL A 277 1.06 19.25 9.44
N ALA A 278 -0.06 19.94 9.20
CA ALA A 278 -0.73 20.74 10.23
C ALA A 278 -1.22 19.89 11.41
N LEU A 279 -1.78 18.70 11.15
CA LEU A 279 -2.20 17.77 12.19
C LEU A 279 -1.01 17.28 13.04
N VAL A 280 0.10 16.91 12.39
CA VAL A 280 1.32 16.47 13.09
C VAL A 280 1.91 17.61 13.91
N ALA A 281 1.98 18.82 13.35
CA ALA A 281 2.43 20.00 14.07
C ALA A 281 1.54 20.31 15.28
N ALA A 282 0.22 20.19 15.13
CA ALA A 282 -0.74 20.37 16.22
C ALA A 282 -0.57 19.30 17.31
N GLN A 283 -0.30 18.04 16.95
CA GLN A 283 -0.03 16.98 17.93
C GLN A 283 1.28 17.22 18.69
N ILE A 284 2.35 17.61 17.99
CA ILE A 284 3.64 17.92 18.63
C ILE A 284 3.50 19.13 19.56
N ALA A 285 2.80 20.19 19.13
CA ALA A 285 2.54 21.36 19.95
C ALA A 285 1.66 21.01 21.16
N GLY A 286 0.61 20.21 20.96
CA GLY A 286 -0.29 19.75 22.02
C GLY A 286 0.43 18.91 23.08
N LEU A 287 1.27 17.97 22.66
CA LEU A 287 2.10 17.15 23.57
C LEU A 287 3.09 18.02 24.37
N ASN A 288 3.73 18.99 23.73
CA ASN A 288 4.63 19.92 24.42
C ASN A 288 3.91 20.83 25.43
N LEU A 289 2.75 21.37 25.05
CA LEU A 289 1.91 22.16 25.97
C LEU A 289 1.47 21.34 27.17
N TRP A 290 1.05 20.10 26.93
CA TRP A 290 0.60 19.19 27.98
C TRP A 290 1.75 18.80 28.92
N ALA A 291 2.94 18.51 28.37
CA ALA A 291 4.14 18.26 29.17
C ALA A 291 4.52 19.47 30.05
N TRP A 292 4.38 20.69 29.53
CA TRP A 292 4.63 21.91 30.31
C TRP A 292 3.62 22.08 31.46
N HIS A 293 2.33 21.83 31.20
CA HIS A 293 1.30 21.87 32.23
C HIS A 293 1.50 20.78 33.31
N GLN A 294 1.95 19.59 32.90
CA GLN A 294 2.23 18.51 33.84
C GLN A 294 3.43 18.84 34.74
N ARG A 295 4.47 19.46 34.17
CA ARG A 295 5.66 19.88 34.93
C ARG A 295 5.32 20.93 36.00
N SER A 296 4.51 21.94 35.65
CA SER A 296 4.10 22.96 36.63
C SER A 296 3.21 22.39 37.75
N THR A 297 2.39 21.38 37.45
CA THR A 297 1.58 20.68 38.46
C THR A 297 2.46 19.84 39.41
N ILE A 298 3.55 19.26 38.92
CA ILE A 298 4.50 18.51 39.76
C ILE A 298 5.28 19.48 40.66
N GLU A 299 5.76 20.59 40.10
CA GLU A 299 6.51 21.61 40.84
C GLU A 299 5.67 22.22 41.98
N SER A 300 4.38 22.53 41.73
CA SER A 300 3.49 23.06 42.77
C SER A 300 3.22 22.05 43.89
N ARG A 301 3.06 20.76 43.57
CA ARG A 301 2.92 19.69 44.58
C ARG A 301 4.19 19.50 45.39
N GLN A 302 5.36 19.53 44.76
CA GLN A 302 6.65 19.44 45.46
C GLN A 302 6.84 20.61 46.44
N GLN A 303 6.52 21.83 46.01
CA GLN A 303 6.55 23.01 46.87
C GLN A 303 5.57 22.90 48.04
N ALA A 304 4.36 22.38 47.81
CA ALA A 304 3.39 22.15 48.89
C ALA A 304 3.88 21.11 49.92
N VAL A 305 4.51 20.02 49.48
CA VAL A 305 5.13 19.02 50.37
C VAL A 305 6.27 19.62 51.16
N GLN A 306 7.17 20.37 50.51
CA GLN A 306 8.28 21.05 51.19
C GLN A 306 7.77 22.04 52.24
N ALA A 307 6.74 22.83 51.92
CA ALA A 307 6.13 23.76 52.86
C ALA A 307 5.50 23.05 54.07
N ALA A 308 4.81 21.93 53.84
CA ALA A 308 4.22 21.13 54.92
C ALA A 308 5.29 20.51 55.84
N VAL A 309 6.37 19.95 55.28
CA VAL A 309 7.48 19.38 56.07
C VAL A 309 8.21 20.48 56.85
N ARG A 310 8.46 21.64 56.23
CA ARG A 310 9.08 22.78 56.90
C ARG A 310 8.25 23.31 58.07
N ALA A 311 6.93 23.32 57.93
CA ALA A 311 6.01 23.72 59.00
C ALA A 311 5.98 22.70 60.15
N ALA A 312 6.05 21.40 59.85
CA ALA A 312 6.03 20.34 60.86
C ALA A 312 7.37 20.15 61.58
N PHE A 313 8.50 20.37 60.89
CA PHE A 313 9.85 20.12 61.41
C PHE A 313 10.77 21.33 61.21
N PRO A 314 10.62 22.40 62.02
CA PRO A 314 11.36 23.65 61.85
C PRO A 314 12.88 23.54 62.13
N ARG A 315 13.36 22.41 62.65
CA ARG A 315 14.79 22.14 62.91
C ARG A 315 15.49 21.37 61.78
N ALA A 316 14.74 20.91 60.78
CA ALA A 316 15.32 20.19 59.65
C ALA A 316 16.16 21.14 58.77
N SER A 317 17.28 20.63 58.25
CA SER A 317 18.15 21.39 57.35
C SER A 317 17.44 21.73 56.04
N ASP A 318 17.40 23.02 55.69
CA ASP A 318 16.78 23.51 54.44
C ASP A 318 17.44 22.88 53.19
N LEU A 319 18.72 22.52 53.27
CA LEU A 319 19.46 21.84 52.18
C LEU A 319 18.97 20.40 51.96
N ASP A 320 18.62 19.69 53.03
CA ASP A 320 18.13 18.31 52.95
C ASP A 320 16.67 18.26 52.48
N LEU A 321 15.86 19.26 52.85
CA LEU A 321 14.48 19.42 52.39
C LEU A 321 14.37 19.62 50.87
N GLN A 322 15.31 20.40 50.30
CA GLN A 322 15.36 20.64 48.86
C GLN A 322 15.73 19.39 48.07
N ARG A 323 16.56 18.51 48.66
CA ARG A 323 17.02 17.28 48.01
C ARG A 323 15.95 16.20 48.02
N ASP A 324 15.32 15.95 49.17
CA ASP A 324 14.22 14.99 49.32
C ASP A 324 13.43 15.23 50.62
N ALA A 325 12.37 16.04 50.54
CA ALA A 325 11.48 16.33 51.67
C ALA A 325 10.79 15.08 52.23
N GLY A 326 10.52 14.07 51.39
CA GLY A 326 9.88 12.82 51.82
C GLY A 326 10.80 11.99 52.71
N ALA A 327 12.07 11.88 52.33
CA ALA A 327 13.07 11.19 53.13
C ALA A 327 13.34 11.89 54.48
N VAL A 328 13.36 13.22 54.49
CA VAL A 328 13.52 14.00 55.74
C VAL A 328 12.35 13.77 56.68
N MET A 329 11.11 13.83 56.18
CA MET A 329 9.91 13.56 56.98
C MET A 329 9.96 12.16 57.61
N GLN A 330 10.34 11.14 56.85
CA GLN A 330 10.44 9.77 57.38
C GLN A 330 11.49 9.65 58.49
N ARG A 331 12.66 10.27 58.32
CA ARG A 331 13.73 10.26 59.33
C ARG A 331 13.31 10.98 60.61
N GLU A 332 12.72 12.16 60.49
CA GLU A 332 12.27 12.95 61.66
C GLU A 332 11.12 12.26 62.39
N VAL A 333 10.16 11.66 61.67
CA VAL A 333 9.09 10.88 62.28
C VAL A 333 9.64 9.65 63.02
N GLN A 334 10.65 8.96 62.46
CA GLN A 334 11.32 7.86 63.13
C GLN A 334 12.10 8.33 64.38
N ALA A 335 12.80 9.47 64.29
CA ALA A 335 13.48 10.07 65.44
C ALA A 335 12.49 10.45 66.56
N LEU A 336 11.33 11.02 66.23
CA LEU A 336 10.30 11.31 67.23
C LEU A 336 9.66 10.04 67.81
N ARG A 337 9.47 8.99 67.01
CA ARG A 337 8.93 7.71 67.49
C ARG A 337 9.87 7.00 68.45
N THR A 338 11.17 7.00 68.14
CA THR A 338 12.21 6.44 69.03
C THR A 338 12.29 7.20 70.35
N LEU A 339 12.25 8.54 70.32
CA LEU A 339 12.16 9.37 71.53
C LEU A 339 10.87 9.13 72.34
N ALA A 340 9.76 8.84 71.66
CA ALA A 340 8.47 8.52 72.28
C ALA A 340 8.33 7.05 72.72
N GLY A 341 9.36 6.21 72.52
CA GLY A 341 9.33 4.79 72.88
C GLY A 341 8.29 3.96 72.11
N LYS A 342 7.84 4.42 70.94
CA LYS A 342 6.87 3.68 70.11
C LYS A 342 7.62 2.87 69.06
N PRO A 343 7.47 1.53 69.04
CA PRO A 343 8.17 0.69 68.08
C PRO A 343 7.74 1.02 66.65
N GLY A 344 8.73 1.31 65.82
CA GLY A 344 8.60 1.57 64.40
C GLY A 344 8.48 0.29 63.59
N GLU A 345 7.90 0.43 62.41
CA GLU A 345 7.64 -0.62 61.43
C GLU A 345 8.89 -1.36 60.89
N THR A 346 10.08 -0.82 61.16
CA THR A 346 11.39 -1.36 60.76
C THR A 346 12.30 -1.61 61.96
N ASP A 347 11.79 -1.49 63.19
CA ASP A 347 12.57 -1.69 64.40
C ASP A 347 12.77 -3.19 64.67
N LEU A 348 13.83 -3.50 65.43
CA LEU A 348 14.23 -4.87 65.77
C LEU A 348 13.08 -5.70 66.32
N GLU A 349 12.30 -5.15 67.26
CA GLU A 349 11.20 -5.86 67.93
C GLU A 349 10.09 -6.26 66.96
N THR A 350 9.70 -5.34 66.06
CA THR A 350 8.67 -5.61 65.05
C THR A 350 9.16 -6.60 64.00
N MET A 351 10.43 -6.51 63.60
CA MET A 351 11.05 -7.47 62.68
C MET A 351 11.20 -8.87 63.30
N LEU A 352 11.56 -8.95 64.58
CA LEU A 352 11.63 -10.22 65.32
C LEU A 352 10.24 -10.81 65.51
N GLN A 353 9.23 -9.99 65.81
CA GLN A 353 7.85 -10.47 65.94
C GLN A 353 7.30 -10.99 64.61
N ALA A 354 7.59 -10.31 63.50
CA ALA A 354 7.27 -10.80 62.16
C ALA A 354 8.00 -12.12 61.87
N ALA A 355 9.32 -12.19 62.10
CA ALA A 355 10.10 -13.40 61.90
C ALA A 355 9.63 -14.57 62.78
N ALA A 356 9.25 -14.31 64.03
CA ALA A 356 8.72 -15.29 64.96
C ALA A 356 7.36 -15.84 64.52
N SER A 357 6.49 -15.00 63.96
CA SER A 357 5.16 -15.42 63.47
C SER A 357 5.22 -16.42 62.32
N ALA A 358 6.31 -16.40 61.53
CA ALA A 358 6.54 -17.30 60.41
C ALA A 358 7.57 -18.39 60.71
N TRP A 359 8.09 -18.47 61.95
CA TRP A 359 9.15 -19.41 62.30
C TRP A 359 8.65 -20.87 62.30
N PRO A 360 9.37 -21.81 61.67
CA PRO A 360 8.97 -23.22 61.67
C PRO A 360 8.97 -23.81 63.10
N ALA A 361 7.87 -24.50 63.47
CA ALA A 361 7.72 -25.11 64.80
C ALA A 361 8.74 -26.23 65.09
N ASP A 362 9.28 -26.85 64.04
CA ASP A 362 10.21 -27.99 64.13
C ASP A 362 11.68 -27.58 64.34
N ARG A 363 11.96 -26.31 64.65
CA ARG A 363 13.33 -25.78 64.74
C ARG A 363 13.66 -25.17 66.09
N PRO A 364 14.92 -25.34 66.56
CA PRO A 364 15.40 -24.65 67.74
C PRO A 364 15.41 -23.12 67.52
N PRO A 365 15.45 -22.32 68.61
CA PRO A 365 15.57 -20.87 68.53
C PRO A 365 16.81 -20.43 67.74
N VAL A 366 16.76 -19.25 67.13
CA VAL A 366 17.84 -18.69 66.31
C VAL A 366 19.16 -18.64 67.10
N GLU A 367 20.22 -19.26 66.58
CA GLU A 367 21.54 -19.30 67.25
C GLU A 367 22.33 -17.99 67.12
N GLN A 368 22.16 -17.29 65.99
CA GLN A 368 22.79 -15.98 65.75
C GLN A 368 21.82 -15.05 65.01
N LEU A 369 21.61 -13.87 65.57
CA LEU A 369 20.86 -12.78 64.95
C LEU A 369 21.76 -11.55 64.83
N ARG A 370 21.68 -10.85 63.71
CA ARG A 370 22.35 -9.55 63.51
C ARG A 370 21.36 -8.59 62.87
N TYR A 371 21.24 -7.40 63.44
CA TYR A 371 20.33 -6.36 62.98
C TYR A 371 21.11 -5.13 62.56
N GLU A 372 20.80 -4.63 61.37
CA GLU A 372 21.38 -3.41 60.80
C GLU A 372 20.25 -2.59 60.17
N SER A 373 19.91 -1.46 60.80
CA SER A 373 19.02 -0.40 60.30
C SER A 373 17.97 -0.83 59.26
N GLY A 374 16.95 -1.57 59.70
CA GLY A 374 15.85 -2.06 58.85
C GLY A 374 16.11 -3.38 58.09
N ARG A 375 17.22 -4.06 58.38
CA ARG A 375 17.52 -5.42 57.94
C ARG A 375 17.79 -6.33 59.14
N LEU A 376 17.10 -7.46 59.19
CA LEU A 376 17.30 -8.51 60.18
C LEU A 376 17.91 -9.72 59.50
N THR A 377 19.11 -10.09 59.91
CA THR A 377 19.80 -11.29 59.43
C THR A 377 19.71 -12.38 60.50
N LEU A 378 19.22 -13.54 60.09
CA LEU A 378 18.99 -14.71 60.95
C LEU A 378 19.83 -15.87 60.44
N ALA A 379 20.55 -16.54 61.34
CA ALA A 379 21.23 -17.79 60.98
C ALA A 379 20.20 -18.88 60.67
N ALA A 380 20.33 -19.47 59.49
CA ALA A 380 19.44 -20.49 58.94
C ALA A 380 20.24 -21.72 58.48
N ALA A 381 21.29 -22.07 59.23
CA ALA A 381 22.10 -23.24 58.95
C ALA A 381 21.22 -24.51 58.95
N GLY A 382 21.23 -25.24 57.84
CA GLY A 382 20.48 -26.48 57.68
C GLY A 382 19.00 -26.35 57.33
N TRP A 383 18.51 -25.16 56.92
CA TRP A 383 17.17 -25.00 56.36
C TRP A 383 17.06 -25.63 54.96
N SER A 384 15.94 -26.30 54.68
CA SER A 384 15.65 -26.80 53.31
C SER A 384 15.08 -25.68 52.44
N GLU A 385 15.25 -25.80 51.11
CA GLU A 385 14.68 -24.82 50.16
C GLU A 385 13.16 -24.67 50.29
N GLN A 386 12.46 -25.75 50.62
CA GLN A 386 11.01 -25.74 50.86
C GLN A 386 10.64 -24.93 52.11
N GLN A 387 11.42 -25.03 53.18
CA GLN A 387 11.22 -24.26 54.43
C GLN A 387 11.48 -22.76 54.20
N VAL A 388 12.51 -22.42 53.42
CA VAL A 388 12.79 -21.02 53.04
C VAL A 388 11.67 -20.45 52.18
N ALA A 389 11.14 -21.23 51.23
CA ALA A 389 10.02 -20.81 50.39
C ALA A 389 8.72 -20.59 51.21
N GLN A 390 8.45 -21.48 52.17
CA GLN A 390 7.30 -21.35 53.06
C GLN A 390 7.41 -20.09 53.94
N PHE A 391 8.57 -19.86 54.56
CA PHE A 391 8.85 -18.67 55.36
C PHE A 391 8.68 -17.37 54.56
N ARG A 392 9.17 -17.34 53.30
CA ARG A 392 8.97 -16.21 52.39
C ARG A 392 7.48 -15.99 52.07
N SER A 393 6.74 -17.06 51.78
CA SER A 393 5.32 -16.98 51.40
C SER A 393 4.42 -16.45 52.52
N LEU A 394 4.76 -16.72 53.78
CA LEU A 394 4.01 -16.24 54.95
C LEU A 394 4.27 -14.75 55.24
N LEU A 395 5.46 -14.25 54.90
CA LEU A 395 5.87 -12.87 55.19
C LEU A 395 5.60 -11.89 54.04
N GLN A 396 5.46 -12.39 52.81
CA GLN A 396 5.17 -11.58 51.62
C GLN A 396 3.83 -10.79 51.69
N PRO A 397 2.71 -11.34 52.20
CA PRO A 397 1.45 -10.59 52.34
C PRO A 397 1.55 -9.41 53.31
N ALA A 398 2.42 -9.51 54.31
CA ALA A 398 2.71 -8.46 55.27
C ALA A 398 3.73 -7.43 54.74
N GLY A 399 4.14 -7.53 53.47
CA GLY A 399 5.03 -6.57 52.80
C GLY A 399 6.52 -6.76 53.08
N TRP A 400 6.91 -7.89 53.67
CA TRP A 400 8.30 -8.22 53.95
C TRP A 400 8.94 -8.99 52.79
N GLN A 401 10.19 -8.68 52.49
CA GLN A 401 11.03 -9.37 51.52
C GLN A 401 12.07 -10.21 52.27
N VAL A 402 12.18 -11.49 51.88
CA VAL A 402 13.14 -12.44 52.45
C VAL A 402 14.11 -12.91 51.37
N GLU A 403 15.37 -12.53 51.52
CA GLU A 403 16.48 -13.00 50.69
C GLU A 403 17.24 -14.10 51.44
N ALA A 404 17.56 -15.20 50.76
CA ALA A 404 18.31 -16.31 51.34
C ALA A 404 19.72 -16.32 50.74
N ASN A 405 20.74 -16.25 51.60
CA ASN A 405 22.15 -16.24 51.21
C ASN A 405 22.87 -17.41 51.89
N GLY A 406 22.68 -18.60 51.34
CA GLY A 406 23.25 -19.85 51.87
C GLY A 406 22.76 -20.16 53.28
N ALA A 407 23.64 -19.96 54.28
CA ALA A 407 23.36 -20.24 55.68
C ALA A 407 22.69 -19.07 56.44
N GLN A 408 22.34 -17.97 55.77
CA GLN A 408 21.74 -16.78 56.38
C GLN A 408 20.46 -16.36 55.65
N LEU A 409 19.46 -15.92 56.40
CA LEU A 409 18.22 -15.31 55.90
C LEU A 409 18.23 -13.82 56.22
N VAL A 410 18.01 -12.98 55.21
CA VAL A 410 17.91 -11.52 55.34
C VAL A 410 16.46 -11.10 55.14
N LEU A 411 15.86 -10.58 56.21
CA LEU A 411 14.53 -9.98 56.21
C LEU A 411 14.65 -8.46 56.06
N SER A 412 13.90 -7.88 55.13
CA SER A 412 13.79 -6.42 54.97
C SER A 412 12.38 -6.02 54.54
N ARG A 413 11.97 -4.77 54.78
CA ARG A 413 10.66 -4.29 54.35
C ARG A 413 10.70 -3.90 52.88
N GLY A 414 9.78 -4.42 52.07
CA GLY A 414 9.72 -4.09 50.64
C GLY A 414 9.48 -2.60 50.46
N ARG A 415 10.33 -1.90 49.70
CA ARG A 415 10.06 -0.51 49.32
C ARG A 415 8.74 -0.45 48.54
N PRO A 416 7.78 0.39 48.93
CA PRO A 416 6.59 0.59 48.11
C PRO A 416 7.01 1.33 46.84
N GLY A 417 7.14 0.58 45.74
CA GLY A 417 7.29 1.14 44.39
C GLY A 417 8.60 0.84 43.70
N VAL A 418 8.72 -0.37 43.15
CA VAL A 418 9.12 -0.57 41.74
C VAL A 418 8.30 -1.75 41.24
N ARG A 419 7.12 -1.47 40.67
CA ARG A 419 6.54 -2.39 39.68
C ARG A 419 7.37 -2.18 38.43
N SER A 420 8.09 -3.22 38.01
CA SER A 420 8.59 -3.36 36.64
C SER A 420 7.44 -3.41 35.65
#